data_AF-A0A024GR00-F1
#
_entry.id   AF-A0A024GR00-F1
#
_cell.length_a   1.000
_cell.length_b   1.000
_cell.length_c   1.000
_cell.angle_alpha   90.00
_cell.angle_beta   90.00
_cell.angle_gamma   90.00
#
_symmetry.space_group_name_H-M   'P 1'
#
loop_
_entity.id
_entity.type
_entity.pdbx_description
1 polymer ?
#
loop_
_entity_poly.entity_id
_entity_poly.type
_entity_poly.pdbx_seq_one_letter_code
_entity_poly.pdbx_strand_id
1 'polypeptide(L)'
;MYLCSSLRVRLALTNIASGTINDTETVIHFGAVPMFCHLLVTPNDDLKCGALQPLLSQRTEQSKLSMLRNSIWTLSNFCRGKPQPEFSLVAPAFPTLGQLLYTQDEELLTDACWALSYLSDGSNEKIQAVVEAGICRRMVELLMYPSSLVQTPALRTVRNTVTGDDVDTQKKVIDFSAL
;
A
#
# COMPACT_ATOMS: atom_id res chain seq x y z
N MET A 1 -19.82 -0.74 4.51
CA MET A 1 -18.42 -0.89 4.02
C MET A 1 -17.53 -1.77 4.91
N TYR A 2 -17.75 -1.86 6.23
CA TYR A 2 -16.98 -2.74 7.15
C TYR A 2 -17.12 -4.26 6.89
N LEU A 3 -18.24 -4.72 6.32
CA LEU A 3 -18.42 -6.15 6.00
C LEU A 3 -17.47 -6.66 4.90
N CYS A 4 -17.13 -5.83 3.91
CA CYS A 4 -16.33 -6.25 2.76
C CYS A 4 -14.84 -6.45 3.13
N SER A 5 -14.33 -5.62 4.04
CA SER A 5 -12.98 -5.75 4.62
C SER A 5 -12.87 -6.98 5.54
N SER A 6 -13.90 -7.28 6.34
CA SER A 6 -13.92 -8.48 7.19
C SER A 6 -13.94 -9.79 6.38
N LEU A 7 -14.68 -9.82 5.27
CA LEU A 7 -14.76 -11.00 4.42
C LEU A 7 -13.42 -11.30 3.73
N ARG A 8 -12.70 -10.25 3.30
CA ARG A 8 -11.38 -10.39 2.65
C ARG A 8 -10.28 -10.77 3.62
N VAL A 9 -10.28 -10.26 4.86
CA VAL A 9 -9.35 -10.74 5.92
C VAL A 9 -9.59 -12.20 6.25
N ARG A 10 -10.86 -12.61 6.37
CA ARG A 10 -11.23 -14.01 6.61
C ARG A 10 -10.80 -14.91 5.44
N LEU A 11 -10.95 -14.45 4.20
CA LEU A 11 -10.48 -15.16 3.00
C LEU A 11 -8.96 -15.19 2.89
N ALA A 12 -8.26 -14.12 3.31
CA ALA A 12 -6.81 -14.10 3.38
C ALA A 12 -6.29 -15.14 4.39
N LEU A 13 -6.87 -15.18 5.59
CA LEU A 13 -6.57 -16.19 6.61
C LEU A 13 -6.88 -17.62 6.12
N THR A 14 -8.00 -17.80 5.42
CA THR A 14 -8.42 -19.13 4.91
C THR A 14 -7.51 -19.59 3.77
N ASN A 15 -7.11 -18.70 2.85
CA ASN A 15 -6.21 -19.01 1.74
C ASN A 15 -4.77 -19.26 2.24
N ILE A 16 -4.33 -18.55 3.27
CA ILE A 16 -3.03 -18.76 3.92
C ILE A 16 -3.01 -20.10 4.68
N ALA A 17 -4.08 -20.43 5.41
CA ALA A 17 -4.23 -21.73 6.09
C ALA A 17 -4.50 -22.90 5.14
N SER A 18 -4.90 -22.65 3.88
CA SER A 18 -5.02 -23.67 2.83
C SER A 18 -3.70 -24.04 2.16
N GLY A 19 -2.59 -23.42 2.58
CA GLY A 19 -1.24 -23.70 2.12
C GLY A 19 -0.63 -24.99 2.70
N THR A 20 0.67 -25.20 2.45
CA THR A 20 1.42 -26.30 3.06
C THR A 20 1.59 -26.06 4.57
N ILE A 21 1.94 -27.10 5.35
CA ILE A 21 2.23 -26.96 6.79
C ILE A 21 3.29 -25.88 7.05
N ASN A 22 4.27 -25.72 6.14
CA ASN A 22 5.32 -24.72 6.24
C ASN A 22 4.79 -23.27 6.05
N ASP A 23 3.78 -23.07 5.20
CA ASP A 23 3.10 -21.78 5.03
C ASP A 23 2.30 -21.40 6.30
N THR A 24 1.67 -22.41 6.91
CA THR A 24 0.88 -22.26 8.14
C THR A 24 1.78 -22.01 9.36
N GLU A 25 2.91 -22.72 9.47
CA GLU A 25 3.91 -22.50 10.51
C GLU A 25 4.58 -21.15 10.39
N THR A 26 4.91 -20.69 9.18
CA THR A 26 5.45 -19.34 8.96
C THR A 26 4.49 -18.28 9.50
N VAL A 27 3.20 -18.43 9.25
CA VAL A 27 2.15 -17.49 9.70
C VAL A 27 1.93 -17.53 11.21
N ILE A 28 2.06 -18.70 11.83
CA ILE A 28 2.02 -18.84 13.29
C ILE A 28 3.30 -18.28 13.93
N HIS A 29 4.47 -18.59 13.35
CA HIS A 29 5.79 -18.22 13.84
C HIS A 29 6.08 -16.72 13.71
N PHE A 30 5.54 -16.06 12.68
CA PHE A 30 5.59 -14.60 12.52
C PHE A 30 4.40 -13.86 13.17
N GLY A 31 3.51 -14.56 13.89
CA GLY A 31 2.42 -13.92 14.64
C GLY A 31 1.35 -13.26 13.76
N ALA A 32 1.20 -13.70 12.51
CA ALA A 32 0.28 -13.10 11.54
C ALA A 32 -1.20 -13.32 11.92
N VAL A 33 -1.57 -14.42 12.56
CA VAL A 33 -2.97 -14.68 12.96
C VAL A 33 -3.48 -13.70 14.02
N PRO A 34 -2.76 -13.44 15.14
CA PRO A 34 -3.12 -12.37 16.07
C PRO A 34 -3.17 -10.99 15.42
N MET A 35 -2.22 -10.71 14.51
CA MET A 35 -2.07 -9.43 13.81
C MET A 35 -3.23 -9.17 12.84
N PHE A 36 -3.67 -10.17 12.06
CA PHE A 36 -4.84 -10.03 11.17
C PHE A 36 -6.17 -9.91 11.92
N CYS A 37 -6.30 -10.53 13.10
CA CYS A 37 -7.45 -10.37 13.98
C CYS A 37 -7.49 -8.98 14.65
N HIS A 38 -6.34 -8.42 15.03
CA HIS A 38 -6.22 -7.06 15.59
C HIS A 38 -6.33 -5.95 14.54
N LEU A 39 -5.93 -6.22 13.29
CA LEU A 39 -5.99 -5.29 12.15
C LEU A 39 -7.39 -4.75 11.85
N LEU A 40 -8.42 -5.51 12.19
CA LEU A 40 -9.82 -5.11 12.05
C LEU A 40 -10.28 -4.15 13.15
N VAL A 41 -9.48 -3.95 14.20
CA VAL A 41 -9.84 -3.23 15.43
C VAL A 41 -8.90 -2.04 15.70
N THR A 42 -7.56 -2.19 15.58
CA THR A 42 -6.59 -1.12 15.93
C THR A 42 -5.33 -1.06 15.01
N PRO A 43 -5.45 -0.56 13.77
CA PRO A 43 -4.34 -0.53 12.80
C PRO A 43 -3.07 0.20 13.26
N ASN A 44 -3.21 1.19 14.14
CA ASN A 44 -2.10 2.01 14.64
C ASN A 44 -1.25 1.29 15.71
N ASP A 45 -1.82 0.33 16.43
CA ASP A 45 -1.09 -0.41 17.46
C ASP A 45 -0.23 -1.52 16.82
N ASP A 46 -0.73 -2.15 15.76
CA ASP A 46 0.01 -3.18 15.00
C ASP A 46 1.26 -2.61 14.30
N LEU A 47 1.18 -1.39 13.75
CA LEU A 47 2.33 -0.69 13.18
C LEU A 47 3.43 -0.45 14.23
N LYS A 48 3.05 -0.10 15.47
CA LYS A 48 3.99 0.08 16.58
C LYS A 48 4.61 -1.24 17.04
N CYS A 49 3.92 -2.37 16.84
CA CYS A 49 4.44 -3.71 17.10
C CYS A 49 5.37 -4.24 16.00
N GLY A 50 5.69 -3.46 14.97
CA GLY A 50 6.63 -3.85 13.92
C GLY A 50 6.04 -4.71 12.80
N ALA A 51 4.71 -4.76 12.67
CA ALA A 51 3.98 -5.54 11.66
C ALA A 51 4.38 -5.23 10.21
N LEU A 52 4.93 -4.03 9.95
CA LEU A 52 5.31 -3.60 8.61
C LEU A 52 6.46 -4.42 8.03
N GLN A 53 7.52 -4.67 8.81
CA GLN A 53 8.75 -5.30 8.29
C GLN A 53 8.53 -6.72 7.76
N PRO A 54 7.79 -7.62 8.45
CA PRO A 54 7.45 -8.92 7.91
C PRO A 54 6.66 -8.85 6.59
N LEU A 55 5.77 -7.86 6.41
CA LEU A 55 5.02 -7.70 5.16
C LEU A 55 5.91 -7.26 4.00
N LEU A 56 6.89 -6.40 4.27
CA LEU A 56 7.86 -5.95 3.25
C LEU A 56 8.82 -7.08 2.85
N SER A 57 9.14 -8.00 3.78
CA SER A 57 10.08 -9.12 3.53
C SER A 57 9.47 -10.32 2.81
N GLN A 58 8.14 -10.40 2.64
CA GLN A 58 7.47 -11.50 1.91
C GLN A 58 7.81 -11.58 0.41
N ARG A 59 8.60 -10.64 -0.15
CA ARG A 59 9.03 -10.64 -1.55
C ARG A 59 10.16 -11.62 -1.88
N THR A 60 10.26 -12.73 -1.15
CA THR A 60 11.15 -13.82 -1.56
C THR A 60 10.51 -14.57 -2.74
N GLU A 61 11.35 -15.09 -3.64
CA GLU A 61 10.98 -15.72 -4.94
C GLU A 61 10.02 -16.93 -4.83
N GLN A 62 9.61 -17.31 -3.62
CA GLN A 62 8.82 -18.49 -3.29
C GLN A 62 7.41 -18.17 -2.76
N SER A 63 7.06 -16.89 -2.59
CA SER A 63 5.73 -16.51 -2.07
C SER A 63 4.63 -16.71 -3.12
N LYS A 64 3.51 -17.33 -2.71
CA LYS A 64 2.32 -17.48 -3.57
C LYS A 64 1.74 -16.10 -3.90
N LEU A 65 1.32 -15.88 -5.15
CA LEU A 65 0.73 -14.62 -5.59
C LEU A 65 -0.47 -14.18 -4.73
N SER A 66 -1.26 -15.13 -4.23
CA SER A 66 -2.38 -14.86 -3.31
C SER A 66 -1.92 -14.29 -1.96
N MET A 67 -0.78 -14.75 -1.43
CA MET A 67 -0.20 -14.22 -0.20
C MET A 67 0.31 -12.80 -0.43
N LEU A 68 1.01 -12.57 -1.54
CA LEU A 68 1.51 -11.24 -1.91
C LEU A 68 0.36 -10.23 -2.04
N ARG A 69 -0.75 -10.60 -2.71
CA ARG A 69 -1.95 -9.76 -2.82
C ARG A 69 -2.53 -9.41 -1.45
N ASN A 70 -2.67 -10.38 -0.56
CA ASN A 70 -3.17 -10.13 0.79
C ASN A 70 -2.21 -9.23 1.61
N SER A 71 -0.89 -9.42 1.47
CA SER A 71 0.11 -8.59 2.15
C SER A 71 0.06 -7.13 1.67
N ILE A 72 -0.03 -6.89 0.37
CA ILE A 72 -0.10 -5.52 -0.18
C ILE A 72 -1.45 -4.87 0.12
N TRP A 73 -2.54 -5.62 0.06
CA TRP A 73 -3.84 -5.16 0.52
C TRP A 73 -3.79 -4.71 1.99
N THR A 74 -3.14 -5.50 2.85
CA THR A 74 -2.96 -5.18 4.28
C THR A 74 -2.13 -3.91 4.46
N LEU A 75 -1.04 -3.77 3.70
CA LEU A 75 -0.22 -2.57 3.67
C LEU A 75 -1.04 -1.32 3.29
N SER A 76 -1.94 -1.43 2.32
CA SER A 76 -2.82 -0.33 1.92
C SER A 76 -3.76 0.10 3.06
N ASN A 77 -4.24 -0.85 3.86
CA ASN A 77 -5.09 -0.56 5.02
C ASN A 77 -4.30 0.10 6.15
N PHE A 78 -3.05 -0.30 6.39
CA PHE A 78 -2.16 0.38 7.33
C PHE A 78 -1.99 1.85 6.97
N CYS A 79 -1.92 2.18 5.68
CA CYS A 79 -1.81 3.57 5.22
C CYS A 79 -3.13 4.38 5.36
N ARG A 80 -4.28 3.72 5.49
CA ARG A 80 -5.62 4.35 5.43
C ARG A 80 -6.14 4.92 6.76
N GLY A 81 -5.58 4.49 7.90
CA GLY A 81 -6.16 4.68 9.23
C GLY A 81 -6.72 6.07 9.54
N LYS A 82 -7.76 6.15 10.39
CA LYS A 82 -8.24 7.41 11.00
C LYS A 82 -8.39 7.18 12.52
N PRO A 83 -7.61 7.88 13.38
CA PRO A 83 -6.60 8.90 13.05
C PRO A 83 -5.47 8.35 12.18
N GLN A 84 -4.90 9.20 11.33
CA GLN A 84 -3.86 8.79 10.37
C GLN A 84 -2.68 8.13 11.10
N PRO A 85 -2.12 7.06 10.52
CA PRO A 85 -0.95 6.41 11.09
C PRO A 85 0.21 7.41 11.16
N GLU A 86 1.08 7.19 12.14
CA GLU A 86 2.32 7.97 12.25
C GLU A 86 3.17 7.76 11.00
N PHE A 87 3.59 8.85 10.38
CA PHE A 87 4.26 8.79 9.07
C PHE A 87 5.58 8.02 9.13
N SER A 88 6.33 8.16 10.22
CA SER A 88 7.57 7.45 10.51
C SER A 88 7.43 5.92 10.42
N LEU A 89 6.27 5.39 10.80
CA LEU A 89 5.99 3.95 10.80
C LEU A 89 5.66 3.42 9.40
N VAL A 90 5.08 4.25 8.52
CA VAL A 90 4.65 3.84 7.18
C VAL A 90 5.62 4.25 6.08
N ALA A 91 6.49 5.24 6.32
CA ALA A 91 7.49 5.70 5.37
C ALA A 91 8.44 4.59 4.85
N PRO A 92 8.83 3.56 5.63
CA PRO A 92 9.64 2.46 5.11
C PRO A 92 8.96 1.65 3.97
N ALA A 93 7.65 1.82 3.75
CA ALA A 93 6.93 1.16 2.68
C ALA A 93 7.17 1.76 1.28
N PHE A 94 7.68 2.99 1.17
CA PHE A 94 7.83 3.71 -0.11
C PHE A 94 8.61 2.94 -1.18
N PRO A 95 9.79 2.34 -0.91
CA PRO A 95 10.54 1.60 -1.91
C PRO A 95 9.74 0.41 -2.47
N THR A 96 9.07 -0.34 -1.57
CA THR A 96 8.21 -1.46 -1.92
C THR A 96 7.03 -1.00 -2.77
N LEU A 97 6.32 0.04 -2.35
CA LEU A 97 5.18 0.59 -3.09
C LEU A 97 5.60 1.10 -4.48
N GLY A 98 6.73 1.81 -4.57
CA GLY A 98 7.27 2.29 -5.84
C GLY A 98 7.57 1.16 -6.82
N GLN A 99 8.13 0.05 -6.35
CA GLN A 99 8.34 -1.13 -7.20
C GLN A 99 7.03 -1.78 -7.68
N LEU A 100 5.96 -1.77 -6.86
CA LEU A 100 4.66 -2.37 -7.25
C LEU A 100 3.98 -1.61 -8.36
N LEU A 101 4.31 -0.33 -8.58
CA LEU A 101 3.73 0.45 -9.67
C LEU A 101 4.11 -0.07 -11.07
N TYR A 102 5.08 -0.98 -11.14
CA TYR A 102 5.54 -1.64 -12.37
C TYR A 102 5.11 -3.11 -12.46
N THR A 103 4.31 -3.61 -11.52
CA THR A 103 3.78 -4.97 -11.60
C THR A 103 2.77 -5.11 -12.75
N GLN A 104 2.66 -6.32 -13.31
CA GLN A 104 1.62 -6.67 -14.29
C GLN A 104 0.31 -7.13 -13.63
N ASP A 105 0.34 -7.36 -12.32
CA ASP A 105 -0.82 -7.79 -11.56
C ASP A 105 -1.71 -6.60 -11.18
N GLU A 106 -2.86 -6.47 -11.82
CA GLU A 106 -3.76 -5.31 -11.62
C GLU A 106 -4.24 -5.16 -10.17
N GLU A 107 -4.41 -6.25 -9.42
CA GLU A 107 -4.86 -6.21 -8.03
C GLU A 107 -3.77 -5.62 -7.12
N LEU A 108 -2.53 -6.10 -7.26
CA LEU A 108 -1.36 -5.53 -6.58
C LEU A 108 -1.13 -4.06 -6.95
N LEU A 109 -1.26 -3.73 -8.23
CA LEU A 109 -1.10 -2.37 -8.73
C LEU A 109 -2.15 -1.43 -8.12
N THR A 110 -3.40 -1.89 -8.07
CA THR A 110 -4.52 -1.13 -7.50
C THR A 110 -4.30 -0.86 -6.01
N ASP A 111 -3.96 -1.87 -5.23
CA ASP A 111 -3.74 -1.71 -3.78
C ASP A 111 -2.51 -0.84 -3.48
N ALA A 112 -1.45 -0.93 -4.28
CA ALA A 112 -0.29 -0.05 -4.17
C ALA A 112 -0.66 1.41 -4.46
N CYS A 113 -1.47 1.66 -5.51
CA CYS A 113 -1.96 3.00 -5.81
C CYS A 113 -2.83 3.55 -4.68
N TRP A 114 -3.71 2.72 -4.09
CA TRP A 114 -4.51 3.13 -2.94
C TRP A 114 -3.65 3.51 -1.74
N ALA A 115 -2.65 2.69 -1.40
CA ALA A 115 -1.72 2.98 -0.30
C ALA A 115 -1.07 4.36 -0.48
N LEU A 116 -0.55 4.64 -1.68
CA LEU A 116 0.09 5.92 -2.01
C LEU A 116 -0.89 7.10 -2.02
N SER A 117 -2.14 6.86 -2.39
CA SER A 117 -3.19 7.89 -2.31
C SER A 117 -3.52 8.29 -0.87
N TYR A 118 -3.34 7.38 0.09
CA TYR A 118 -3.50 7.68 1.52
C TYR A 118 -2.24 8.32 2.10
N LEU A 119 -1.05 7.86 1.70
CA LEU A 119 0.22 8.45 2.14
C LEU A 119 0.39 9.89 1.65
N SER A 120 -0.10 10.22 0.45
CA SER A 120 -0.09 11.59 -0.08
C SER A 120 -1.19 12.50 0.47
N ASP A 121 -2.18 11.96 1.20
CA ASP A 121 -3.29 12.72 1.77
C ASP A 121 -2.88 13.32 3.13
N GLY A 122 -2.16 14.45 3.14
CA GLY A 122 -1.72 15.06 4.39
C GLY A 122 -0.77 16.24 4.25
N SER A 123 0.15 16.38 5.20
CA SER A 123 1.11 17.48 5.27
C SER A 123 2.10 17.49 4.10
N ASN A 124 2.71 18.65 3.85
CA ASN A 124 3.74 18.82 2.82
C ASN A 124 4.92 17.84 2.99
N GLU A 125 5.26 17.44 4.22
CA GLU A 125 6.27 16.40 4.50
C GLU A 125 5.93 15.06 3.80
N LYS A 126 4.67 14.64 3.88
CA LYS A 126 4.23 13.38 3.26
C LYS A 126 4.23 13.48 1.73
N ILE A 127 3.79 14.63 1.21
CA ILE A 127 3.81 14.91 -0.23
C ILE A 127 5.24 14.88 -0.74
N GLN A 128 6.17 15.54 -0.03
CA GLN A 128 7.58 15.59 -0.40
C GLN A 128 8.20 14.20 -0.46
N ALA A 129 7.90 13.32 0.50
CA ALA A 129 8.39 11.95 0.49
C ALA A 129 7.90 11.14 -0.73
N VAL A 130 6.66 11.36 -1.20
CA VAL A 130 6.13 10.75 -2.43
C VAL A 130 6.91 11.24 -3.66
N VAL A 131 7.23 12.54 -3.70
CA VAL A 131 8.00 13.16 -4.78
C VAL A 131 9.43 12.64 -4.82
N GLU A 132 10.10 12.60 -3.66
CA GLU A 132 11.48 12.11 -3.52
C GLU A 132 11.60 10.61 -3.81
N ALA A 133 10.55 9.83 -3.55
CA ALA A 133 10.48 8.42 -3.93
C ALA A 133 10.32 8.19 -5.46
N GLY A 134 10.21 9.26 -6.27
CA GLY A 134 10.10 9.15 -7.73
C GLY A 134 8.76 8.60 -8.22
N ILE A 135 7.72 8.65 -7.38
CA ILE A 135 6.43 8.00 -7.62
C ILE A 135 5.54 8.79 -8.58
N CYS A 136 5.67 10.12 -8.58
CA CYS A 136 4.78 11.03 -9.33
C CYS A 136 4.74 10.71 -10.83
N ARG A 137 5.90 10.49 -11.46
CA ARG A 137 5.97 10.18 -12.89
C ARG A 137 5.14 8.94 -13.24
N ARG A 138 5.34 7.86 -12.49
CA ARG A 138 4.63 6.61 -12.74
C ARG A 138 3.13 6.76 -12.47
N MET A 139 2.73 7.53 -11.47
CA MET A 139 1.32 7.82 -11.21
C MET A 139 0.64 8.55 -12.37
N VAL A 140 1.33 9.49 -13.02
CA VAL A 140 0.82 10.19 -14.22
C VAL A 140 0.64 9.20 -15.38
N GLU A 141 1.63 8.33 -15.63
CA GLU A 141 1.51 7.29 -16.66
C GLU A 141 0.31 6.36 -16.41
N LEU A 142 0.05 6.00 -15.14
CA LEU A 142 -1.06 5.14 -14.73
C LEU A 142 -2.44 5.80 -14.90
N LEU A 143 -2.52 7.11 -15.14
CA LEU A 143 -3.79 7.76 -15.51
C LEU A 143 -4.32 7.27 -16.86
N MET A 144 -3.43 6.81 -17.74
CA MET A 144 -3.77 6.24 -19.05
C MET A 144 -3.96 4.72 -19.00
N TYR A 145 -3.90 4.11 -17.82
CA TYR A 145 -4.10 2.67 -17.65
C TYR A 145 -5.54 2.26 -18.03
N PRO A 146 -5.79 1.10 -18.67
CA PRO A 146 -7.11 0.73 -19.17
C PRO A 146 -8.18 0.53 -18.08
N SER A 147 -7.78 0.19 -16.86
CA SER A 147 -8.69 -0.09 -15.74
C SER A 147 -8.93 1.14 -14.87
N SER A 148 -10.20 1.52 -14.70
CA SER A 148 -10.62 2.63 -13.83
C SER A 148 -10.32 2.37 -12.34
N LEU A 149 -10.12 1.10 -11.96
CA LEU A 149 -9.70 0.70 -10.62
C LEU A 149 -8.31 1.21 -10.28
N VAL A 150 -7.42 1.30 -11.27
CA VAL A 150 -6.05 1.86 -11.13
C VAL A 150 -6.06 3.37 -11.34
N GLN A 151 -6.80 3.86 -12.34
CA GLN A 151 -6.86 5.30 -12.64
C GLN A 151 -7.36 6.12 -11.45
N THR A 152 -8.37 5.62 -10.71
CA THR A 152 -8.99 6.35 -9.59
C THR A 152 -8.00 6.69 -8.47
N PRO A 153 -7.27 5.72 -7.86
CA PRO A 153 -6.28 6.01 -6.85
C PRO A 153 -5.04 6.72 -7.41
N ALA A 154 -4.66 6.48 -8.67
CA ALA A 154 -3.57 7.22 -9.32
C ALA A 154 -3.90 8.72 -9.44
N LEU A 155 -5.09 9.05 -9.94
CA LEU A 155 -5.59 10.43 -10.04
C LEU A 155 -5.66 11.10 -8.67
N ARG A 156 -6.15 10.38 -7.65
CA ARG A 156 -6.19 10.88 -6.28
C ARG A 156 -4.78 11.23 -5.78
N THR A 157 -3.81 10.35 -6.03
CA THR A 157 -2.41 10.57 -5.62
C THR A 157 -1.83 11.80 -6.31
N VAL A 158 -1.97 11.90 -7.65
CA VAL A 158 -1.49 13.06 -8.42
C VAL A 158 -2.12 14.35 -7.89
N ARG A 159 -3.45 14.36 -7.70
CA ARG A 159 -4.16 15.51 -7.14
C ARG A 159 -3.62 15.91 -5.77
N ASN A 160 -3.41 14.96 -4.88
CA ASN A 160 -2.90 15.23 -3.54
C ASN A 160 -1.45 15.78 -3.58
N THR A 161 -0.63 15.34 -4.54
CA THR A 161 0.74 15.87 -4.70
C THR A 161 0.76 17.29 -5.25
N VAL A 162 -0.19 17.70 -6.10
CA VAL A 162 -0.27 19.07 -6.62
C VAL A 162 -0.91 20.06 -5.65
N THR A 163 -1.63 19.58 -4.64
CA THR A 163 -2.21 20.45 -3.59
C THR A 163 -1.20 20.94 -2.55
N GLY A 164 0.06 20.50 -2.60
CA GLY A 164 1.12 21.04 -1.74
C GLY A 164 1.48 22.48 -2.12
N ASP A 165 1.89 23.27 -1.12
CA ASP A 165 2.26 24.70 -1.29
C ASP A 165 3.60 24.92 -2.00
N ASP A 166 4.31 23.85 -2.35
CA ASP A 166 5.59 23.93 -3.04
C ASP A 166 5.39 24.05 -4.56
N VAL A 167 5.66 25.26 -5.07
CA VAL A 167 5.61 25.61 -6.50
C VAL A 167 6.54 24.70 -7.32
N ASP A 168 7.64 24.22 -6.75
CA ASP A 168 8.58 23.33 -7.45
C ASP A 168 8.01 21.92 -7.60
N THR A 169 7.23 21.43 -6.63
CA THR A 169 6.49 20.17 -6.72
C THR A 169 5.39 20.25 -7.78
N GLN A 170 4.64 21.36 -7.83
CA GLN A 170 3.61 21.55 -8.87
C GLN A 170 4.22 21.58 -10.28
N LYS A 171 5.34 22.30 -10.47
CA LYS A 171 6.05 22.34 -11.76
C LYS A 171 6.56 20.96 -12.17
N LYS A 172 7.22 20.22 -11.26
CA LYS A 172 7.72 18.86 -11.54
C LYS A 172 6.61 17.92 -12.00
N VAL A 173 5.43 17.96 -11.36
CA VAL A 173 4.29 17.12 -11.74
C VAL A 173 3.73 17.51 -13.10
N ILE A 174 3.59 18.81 -13.39
CA ILE A 174 3.12 19.31 -14.70
C ILE A 174 4.09 18.93 -15.82
N ASP A 175 5.40 19.05 -15.58
CA ASP A 175 6.44 18.68 -16.55
C ASP A 175 6.37 17.19 -16.92
N PHE A 176 5.99 16.30 -15.98
CA PHE A 176 5.80 14.87 -16.28
C PHE A 176 4.58 14.58 -17.17
N SER A 177 3.58 15.45 -17.17
CA SER A 177 2.40 15.34 -18.05
C SER A 177 2.56 16.03 -19.41
N ALA A 178 3.69 16.71 -19.65
CA ALA A 178 4.01 17.40 -20.91
C ALA A 178 4.88 16.57 -21.87
N LEU A 179 5.20 15.32 -21.51
CA LEU A 179 5.93 14.33 -22.31
C LEU A 179 5.00 13.18 -22.74
#